data_AF-A0A1M3FUA5-F1
#
_entry.id   AF-A0A1M3FUA5-F1
#
_cell.length_a   1.000
_cell.length_b   1.000
_cell.length_c   1.000
_cell.angle_alpha   90.00
_cell.angle_beta   90.00
_cell.angle_gamma   90.00
#
_symmetry.space_group_name_H-M   'P 1'
#
loop_
_entity.id
_entity.type
_entity.pdbx_description
1 polymer ?
#
loop_
_entity_poly.entity_id
_entity_poly.type
_entity_poly.pdbx_seq_one_letter_code
_entity_poly.pdbx_strand_id
1 'polypeptide(L)'
;MKNLRATILLAVITLFTACSKQKQTSLVGQWESVVYYFPDASGNLTPSSPVNYSETISFEASGRFTLTTDVPAGTGMYQWSPASNDVVLQFEADNYGNPSRTEKRQIEQLEASSLTIMQLDASGNLQVKTVYHRKN
;
A
#
# COMPACT_ATOMS: atom_id res chain seq x y z
N MET A 1 -40.45 -15.45 55.22
CA MET A 1 -39.20 -16.23 55.05
C MET A 1 -39.51 -17.55 54.32
N LYS A 2 -39.44 -17.58 52.98
CA LYS A 2 -39.30 -18.82 52.20
C LYS A 2 -38.48 -18.48 50.94
N ASN A 3 -37.33 -19.15 50.85
CA ASN A 3 -36.22 -18.81 49.99
C ASN A 3 -36.45 -19.28 48.55
N LEU A 4 -36.18 -18.37 47.60
CA LEU A 4 -36.20 -18.60 46.17
C LEU A 4 -34.96 -19.44 45.79
N ARG A 5 -35.16 -20.65 45.25
CA ARG A 5 -34.08 -21.49 44.72
C ARG A 5 -33.74 -21.01 43.31
N ALA A 6 -32.53 -20.48 43.13
CA ALA A 6 -31.98 -20.08 41.84
C ALA A 6 -31.54 -21.32 41.05
N THR A 7 -32.16 -21.55 39.90
CA THR A 7 -31.71 -22.51 38.90
C THR A 7 -30.60 -21.85 38.08
N ILE A 8 -29.37 -22.31 38.22
CA ILE A 8 -28.23 -21.86 37.40
C ILE A 8 -28.32 -22.61 36.07
N LEU A 9 -28.71 -21.88 35.02
CA LEU A 9 -28.68 -22.37 33.64
C LEU A 9 -27.24 -22.19 33.11
N LEU A 10 -26.55 -23.30 32.91
CA LEU A 10 -25.19 -23.35 32.37
C LEU A 10 -25.25 -23.05 30.85
N ALA A 11 -25.03 -21.79 30.47
CA ALA A 11 -24.90 -21.41 29.06
C ALA A 11 -23.48 -21.73 28.58
N VAL A 12 -23.33 -22.84 27.86
CA VAL A 12 -22.10 -23.16 27.12
C VAL A 12 -22.06 -22.27 25.88
N ILE A 13 -21.27 -21.20 25.94
CA ILE A 13 -21.01 -20.33 24.79
C ILE A 13 -19.86 -20.96 24.00
N THR A 14 -20.19 -21.65 22.92
CA THR A 14 -19.20 -22.04 21.90
C THR A 14 -18.86 -20.82 21.06
N LEU A 15 -17.74 -20.16 21.39
CA LEU A 15 -17.11 -19.18 20.51
C LEU A 15 -16.54 -19.92 19.30
N PHE A 16 -17.25 -19.89 18.17
CA PHE A 16 -16.66 -20.20 16.88
C PHE A 16 -15.71 -19.07 16.52
N THR A 17 -14.41 -19.28 16.74
CA THR A 17 -13.37 -18.44 16.17
C THR A 17 -13.42 -18.63 14.66
N ALA A 18 -14.10 -17.72 13.96
CA ALA A 18 -13.98 -17.59 12.51
C ALA A 18 -12.53 -17.19 12.19
N CYS A 19 -11.66 -18.18 12.01
CA CYS A 19 -10.34 -17.98 11.44
C CYS A 19 -10.55 -17.70 9.95
N SER A 20 -10.93 -16.47 9.62
CA SER A 20 -10.81 -15.98 8.25
C SER A 20 -9.33 -16.00 7.91
N LYS A 21 -8.89 -16.96 7.10
CA LYS A 21 -7.61 -16.88 6.39
C LYS A 21 -7.68 -15.62 5.54
N GLN A 22 -7.23 -14.49 6.08
CA GLN A 22 -7.07 -13.26 5.31
C GLN A 22 -6.10 -13.62 4.18
N LYS A 23 -6.64 -13.73 2.96
CA LYS A 23 -5.87 -14.09 1.78
C LYS A 23 -4.78 -13.03 1.68
N GLN A 24 -3.53 -13.41 1.99
CA GLN A 24 -2.42 -12.48 1.96
C GLN A 24 -2.34 -11.92 0.55
N THR A 25 -2.72 -10.66 0.39
CA THR A 25 -2.68 -10.02 -0.91
C THR A 25 -1.22 -9.70 -1.19
N SER A 26 -0.71 -10.15 -2.33
CA SER A 26 0.68 -9.94 -2.71
C SER A 26 0.85 -8.61 -3.41
N LEU A 27 1.87 -7.86 -2.99
CA LEU A 27 2.33 -6.65 -3.68
C LEU A 27 2.88 -6.97 -5.09
N VAL A 28 3.39 -8.19 -5.31
CA VAL A 28 3.88 -8.66 -6.61
C VAL A 28 2.78 -8.53 -7.64
N GLY A 29 3.09 -7.91 -8.77
CA GLY A 29 2.14 -7.60 -9.84
C GLY A 29 2.46 -6.25 -10.47
N GLN A 30 1.71 -5.94 -11.52
CA GLN A 30 1.74 -4.64 -12.18
C GLN A 30 0.54 -3.80 -11.72
N TRP A 31 0.79 -2.54 -11.42
CA TRP A 31 -0.17 -1.60 -10.87
C TRP A 31 -0.13 -0.31 -11.67
N GLU A 32 -1.28 0.24 -12.02
CA GLU A 32 -1.42 1.48 -12.78
C GLU A 32 -2.19 2.51 -11.98
N SER A 33 -1.63 3.71 -11.86
CA SER A 33 -2.22 4.82 -11.13
C SER A 33 -3.58 5.18 -11.72
N VAL A 34 -4.58 5.35 -10.88
CA VAL A 34 -5.92 5.82 -11.26
C VAL A 34 -6.26 7.18 -10.68
N VAL A 35 -5.69 7.53 -9.52
CA VAL A 35 -5.90 8.82 -8.85
C VAL A 35 -4.65 9.19 -8.05
N TYR A 36 -4.26 10.45 -8.12
CA TYR A 36 -3.31 11.07 -7.20
C TYR A 36 -4.04 11.98 -6.23
N TYR A 37 -3.56 12.06 -5.00
CA TYR A 37 -4.02 12.98 -3.98
C TYR A 37 -2.83 13.79 -3.49
N PHE A 38 -2.90 15.11 -3.68
CA PHE A 38 -1.87 16.04 -3.25
C PHE A 38 -2.33 16.77 -1.99
N PRO A 39 -1.52 16.81 -0.92
CA PRO A 39 -1.82 17.62 0.24
C PRO A 39 -1.64 19.10 -0.07
N ASP A 40 -2.59 19.92 0.34
CA ASP A 40 -2.44 21.37 0.39
C ASP A 40 -1.68 21.82 1.66
N ALA A 41 -1.42 23.12 1.79
CA ALA A 41 -0.72 23.67 2.96
C ALA A 41 -1.45 23.45 4.30
N SER A 42 -2.73 23.09 4.27
CA SER A 42 -3.56 22.77 5.44
C SER A 42 -3.70 21.26 5.66
N GLY A 43 -3.10 20.42 4.81
CA GLY A 43 -3.17 18.96 4.85
C GLY A 43 -4.41 18.36 4.18
N ASN A 44 -5.26 19.14 3.51
CA ASN A 44 -6.38 18.57 2.77
C ASN A 44 -5.89 17.90 1.49
N LEU A 45 -6.50 16.78 1.12
CA LEU A 45 -6.14 16.02 -0.07
C LEU A 45 -6.99 16.45 -1.26
N THR A 46 -6.34 16.98 -2.30
CA THR A 46 -6.99 17.33 -3.56
C THR A 46 -6.76 16.22 -4.59
N PRO A 47 -7.82 15.59 -5.14
CA PRO A 47 -7.67 14.56 -6.16
C PRO A 47 -7.21 15.16 -7.49
N SER A 48 -6.36 14.44 -8.19
CA SER A 48 -5.90 14.75 -9.54
C SER A 48 -5.91 13.50 -10.41
N SER A 49 -6.29 13.68 -11.67
CA SER A 49 -6.42 12.59 -12.64
C SER A 49 -5.07 12.27 -13.29
N PRO A 50 -4.73 10.98 -13.50
CA PRO A 50 -3.48 10.57 -14.15
C PRO A 50 -3.50 10.73 -15.68
N VAL A 51 -4.53 11.33 -16.28
CA VAL A 51 -4.73 11.38 -17.76
C VAL A 51 -3.51 11.91 -18.53
N ASN A 52 -2.69 12.76 -17.93
CA ASN A 52 -1.46 13.27 -18.55
C ASN A 52 -0.16 12.66 -17.98
N TYR A 53 -0.26 11.91 -16.88
CA TYR A 53 0.88 11.41 -16.08
C TYR A 53 0.50 10.09 -15.39
N SER A 54 0.27 9.03 -16.16
CA SER A 54 0.00 7.70 -15.57
C SER A 54 1.29 7.04 -15.09
N GLU A 55 1.35 6.67 -13.82
CA GLU A 55 2.42 5.85 -13.26
C GLU A 55 2.03 4.37 -13.34
N THR A 56 2.90 3.55 -13.91
CA THR A 56 2.85 2.10 -13.78
C THR A 56 4.01 1.63 -12.93
N ILE A 57 3.71 0.88 -11.87
CA ILE A 57 4.72 0.23 -11.02
C ILE A 57 4.55 -1.28 -11.07
N SER A 58 5.63 -1.99 -11.39
CA SER A 58 5.69 -3.45 -11.39
C SER A 58 6.58 -3.92 -10.27
N PHE A 59 6.08 -4.83 -9.44
CA PHE A 59 6.84 -5.53 -8.41
C PHE A 59 6.99 -6.99 -8.79
N GLU A 60 8.23 -7.47 -8.86
CA GLU A 60 8.55 -8.85 -9.21
C GLU A 60 8.85 -9.69 -7.96
N ALA A 61 8.55 -11.00 -8.02
CA ALA A 61 8.91 -11.92 -6.94
C ALA A 61 10.43 -12.03 -6.69
N SER A 62 11.25 -11.60 -7.65
CA SER A 62 12.71 -11.48 -7.55
C SER A 62 13.18 -10.36 -6.61
N GLY A 63 12.26 -9.48 -6.18
CA GLY A 63 12.61 -8.26 -5.45
C GLY A 63 12.95 -7.07 -6.35
N ARG A 64 12.84 -7.21 -7.69
CA ARG A 64 12.98 -6.08 -8.61
C ARG A 64 11.68 -5.29 -8.71
N PHE A 65 11.82 -3.99 -8.95
CA PHE A 65 10.70 -3.17 -9.39
C PHE A 65 11.04 -2.38 -10.65
N THR A 66 10.01 -2.02 -11.38
CA THR A 66 10.09 -1.07 -12.50
C THR A 66 9.04 0.00 -12.30
N LEU A 67 9.45 1.26 -12.40
CA LEU A 67 8.58 2.43 -12.34
C LEU A 67 8.60 3.10 -13.71
N THR A 68 7.43 3.25 -14.30
CA THR A 68 7.25 3.92 -15.59
C THR A 68 6.26 5.05 -15.40
N THR A 69 6.66 6.27 -15.75
CA THR A 69 5.71 7.37 -15.98
C THR A 69 5.77 7.76 -17.45
N ASP A 70 5.18 8.90 -17.80
CA ASP A 70 5.37 9.59 -19.08
C ASP A 70 6.85 9.92 -19.39
N VAL A 71 7.72 9.91 -18.37
CA VAL A 71 9.17 9.95 -18.46
C VAL A 71 9.73 8.66 -17.82
N PRO A 72 10.84 8.08 -18.30
CA PRO A 72 11.45 6.93 -17.62
C PRO A 72 11.70 7.25 -16.14
N ALA A 73 11.00 6.55 -15.24
CA ALA A 73 10.99 6.85 -13.80
C ALA A 73 11.91 5.92 -12.98
N GLY A 74 12.48 4.90 -13.63
CA GLY A 74 13.62 4.12 -13.14
C GLY A 74 13.30 2.67 -12.80
N THR A 75 14.35 1.90 -12.52
CA THR A 75 14.30 0.51 -12.08
C THR A 75 15.12 0.33 -10.82
N GLY A 76 14.93 -0.79 -10.13
CA GLY A 76 15.81 -1.14 -9.02
C GLY A 76 15.30 -2.28 -8.17
N MET A 77 15.71 -2.29 -6.91
CA MET A 77 15.33 -3.28 -5.92
C MET A 77 14.30 -2.71 -4.95
N TYR A 78 13.34 -3.53 -4.53
CA TYR A 78 12.40 -3.16 -3.47
C TYR A 78 12.48 -4.11 -2.29
N GLN A 79 12.16 -3.57 -1.11
CA GLN A 79 11.93 -4.34 0.11
C GLN A 79 10.56 -3.96 0.65
N TRP A 80 9.69 -4.95 0.85
CA TRP A 80 8.38 -4.76 1.44
C TRP A 80 8.32 -5.43 2.81
N SER A 81 7.89 -4.66 3.83
CA SER A 81 7.61 -5.14 5.17
C SER A 81 6.09 -5.16 5.37
N PRO A 82 5.40 -6.32 5.24
CA PRO A 82 3.96 -6.40 5.46
C PRO A 82 3.53 -6.05 6.89
N ALA A 83 4.44 -6.18 7.87
CA ALA A 83 4.14 -5.88 9.27
C ALA A 83 4.01 -4.37 9.53
N SER A 84 4.80 -3.55 8.83
CA SER A 84 4.77 -2.08 8.95
C SER A 84 4.12 -1.39 7.76
N ASN A 85 3.75 -2.15 6.73
CA ASN A 85 3.31 -1.65 5.42
C ASN A 85 4.33 -0.73 4.73
N ASP A 86 5.62 -0.85 5.06
CA ASP A 86 6.65 -0.05 4.43
C ASP A 86 7.17 -0.70 3.15
N VAL A 87 7.39 0.12 2.13
CA VAL A 87 8.10 -0.24 0.90
C VAL A 87 9.30 0.68 0.74
N VAL A 88 10.49 0.09 0.64
CA VAL A 88 11.71 0.80 0.31
C VAL A 88 12.06 0.51 -1.14
N LEU A 89 12.16 1.55 -1.95
CA LEU A 89 12.61 1.48 -3.34
C LEU A 89 14.05 1.97 -3.44
N GLN A 90 14.94 1.11 -3.92
CA GLN A 90 16.34 1.43 -4.18
C GLN A 90 16.53 1.55 -5.69
N PHE A 91 16.48 2.78 -6.19
CA PHE A 91 16.64 3.08 -7.61
C PHE A 91 18.10 2.91 -8.02
N GLU A 92 18.28 2.27 -9.17
CA GLU A 92 19.54 2.22 -9.91
C GLU A 92 19.78 3.58 -10.58
N ALA A 93 21.06 3.95 -10.78
CA ALA A 93 21.39 5.09 -11.62
C ALA A 93 20.97 4.80 -13.07
N ASP A 94 20.47 5.81 -13.78
CA ASP A 94 20.01 5.65 -15.16
C ASP A 94 20.91 6.33 -16.20
N ASN A 95 20.65 6.04 -17.46
CA ASN A 95 21.38 6.60 -18.60
C ASN A 95 20.98 8.07 -18.90
N TYR A 96 20.05 8.64 -18.13
CA TYR A 96 19.61 10.03 -18.25
C TYR A 96 20.31 10.94 -17.22
N GLY A 97 21.23 10.38 -16.43
CA GLY A 97 22.03 11.12 -15.45
C GLY A 97 21.37 11.18 -14.07
N ASN A 98 20.28 10.46 -13.83
CA ASN A 98 19.72 10.36 -12.49
C ASN A 98 20.60 9.40 -11.64
N PRO A 99 21.13 9.85 -10.49
CA PRO A 99 21.92 8.99 -9.63
C PRO A 99 21.04 7.96 -8.91
N SER A 100 21.68 6.92 -8.37
CA SER A 100 21.01 5.99 -7.46
C SER A 100 20.41 6.74 -6.28
N ARG A 101 19.19 6.37 -5.88
CA ARG A 101 18.48 6.99 -4.75
C ARG A 101 17.63 5.97 -4.02
N THR A 102 17.27 6.29 -2.78
CA THR A 102 16.34 5.48 -1.98
C THR A 102 15.08 6.29 -1.71
N GLU A 103 13.93 5.71 -2.01
CA GLU A 103 12.63 6.26 -1.66
C GLU A 103 11.94 5.35 -0.65
N LYS A 104 11.39 5.94 0.41
CA LYS A 104 10.52 5.24 1.34
C LYS A 104 9.08 5.58 1.01
N ARG A 105 8.25 4.56 0.92
CA ARG A 105 6.81 4.66 0.67
C ARG A 105 6.08 3.82 1.70
N GLN A 106 4.84 4.19 1.99
CA GLN A 106 3.98 3.48 2.92
C GLN A 106 2.73 3.00 2.18
N ILE A 107 2.41 1.72 2.29
CA ILE A 107 1.17 1.15 1.80
C ILE A 107 0.06 1.50 2.80
N GLU A 108 -0.92 2.26 2.34
CA GLU A 108 -2.13 2.52 3.12
C GLU A 108 -3.13 1.37 2.96
N GLN A 109 -3.24 0.81 1.75
CA GLN A 109 -4.18 -0.26 1.41
C GLN A 109 -3.59 -1.20 0.37
N LEU A 110 -3.76 -2.51 0.55
CA LEU A 110 -3.39 -3.54 -0.42
C LEU A 110 -4.48 -4.61 -0.49
N GLU A 111 -5.16 -4.67 -1.62
CA GLU A 111 -6.23 -5.61 -1.96
C GLU A 111 -5.96 -6.28 -3.31
N ALA A 112 -6.75 -7.30 -3.65
CA ALA A 112 -6.54 -8.10 -4.86
C ALA A 112 -6.43 -7.25 -6.14
N SER A 113 -7.16 -6.14 -6.22
CA SER A 113 -7.22 -5.26 -7.41
C SER A 113 -6.91 -3.80 -7.13
N SER A 114 -6.63 -3.42 -5.87
CA SER A 114 -6.43 -2.04 -5.44
C SER A 114 -5.18 -1.93 -4.57
N LEU A 115 -4.37 -0.92 -4.81
CA LEU A 115 -3.18 -0.59 -4.03
C LEU A 115 -3.19 0.92 -3.79
N THR A 116 -2.96 1.34 -2.56
CA THR A 116 -2.80 2.76 -2.22
C THR A 116 -1.47 2.96 -1.54
N ILE A 117 -0.63 3.82 -2.13
CA ILE A 117 0.71 4.13 -1.63
C ILE A 117 0.78 5.61 -1.26
N MET A 118 1.35 5.90 -0.11
CA MET A 118 1.75 7.24 0.33
C MET A 118 3.26 7.39 0.14
N GLN A 119 3.65 8.44 -0.57
CA GLN A 119 5.04 8.89 -0.64
C GLN A 119 5.23 9.99 0.41
N LEU A 120 6.20 9.78 1.29
CA LEU A 120 6.53 10.70 2.36
C LEU A 120 7.87 11.37 2.08
N ASP A 121 8.05 12.61 2.55
CA ASP A 121 9.37 13.23 2.57
C ASP A 121 10.25 12.67 3.70
N ALA A 122 11.50 13.16 3.78
CA ALA A 122 12.46 12.73 4.81
C ALA A 122 12.02 13.07 6.24
N SER A 123 11.12 14.03 6.42
CA SER A 123 10.54 14.41 7.71
C SER A 123 9.26 13.63 8.04
N GLY A 124 8.77 12.80 7.12
CA GLY A 124 7.55 12.01 7.26
C GLY A 124 6.28 12.72 6.82
N ASN A 125 6.36 13.90 6.19
CA ASN A 125 5.16 14.56 5.67
C ASN A 125 4.74 13.92 4.35
N LEU A 126 3.43 13.79 4.15
CA LEU A 126 2.87 13.31 2.89
C LEU A 126 3.22 14.27 1.74
N GLN A 127 3.72 13.71 0.65
CA GLN A 127 3.99 14.42 -0.60
C GLN A 127 2.93 14.10 -1.66
N VAL A 128 2.63 12.80 -1.82
CA VAL A 128 1.57 12.33 -2.71
C VAL A 128 1.00 11.03 -2.17
N LYS A 129 -0.30 10.85 -2.30
CA LYS A 129 -0.98 9.57 -2.14
C LYS A 129 -1.50 9.11 -3.48
N THR A 130 -1.09 7.93 -3.92
CA THR A 130 -1.46 7.37 -5.22
C THR A 130 -2.30 6.13 -5.03
N VAL A 131 -3.46 6.10 -5.69
CA VAL A 131 -4.30 4.92 -5.82
C VAL A 131 -3.99 4.26 -7.14
N TYR A 132 -3.76 2.95 -7.11
CA TYR A 132 -3.50 2.12 -8.28
C TYR A 132 -4.56 1.04 -8.41
N HIS A 133 -4.86 0.69 -9.65
CA HIS A 133 -5.52 -0.55 -9.98
C HIS A 133 -4.50 -1.61 -10.40
N ARG A 134 -4.82 -2.88 -10.22
CA ARG A 134 -3.97 -3.98 -10.70
C ARG A 134 -4.17 -4.20 -12.19
N LYS A 135 -3.09 -4.17 -12.98
CA LYS A 135 -3.14 -4.58 -14.39
C LYS A 135 -3.19 -6.10 -14.46
N ASN A 136 -4.14 -6.62 -15.23
CA ASN A 136 -4.31 -8.05 -15.48
C ASN A 136 -3.37 -8.53 -16.59
#